data_AF-R9KZ61-F1
#
_entry.id   AF-R9KZ61-F1
#
_cell.length_a   1.000
_cell.length_b   1.000
_cell.length_c   1.000
_cell.angle_alpha   90.00
_cell.angle_beta   90.00
_cell.angle_gamma   90.00
#
_symmetry.space_group_name_H-M   'P 1'
#
loop_
_entity.id
_entity.type
_entity.pdbx_description
1 polymer ?
#
loop_
_entity_poly.entity_id
_entity_poly.type
_entity_poly.pdbx_seq_one_letter_code
_entity_poly.pdbx_strand_id
1 'polypeptide(L)'
;MERQYFNQALSDFISDAAYGGAVRHLAALGHTVGQIVQELDFPISEDRAGAVVWRYYLEEGIILLDEPRQGHANPKVSYVREYGKNGIPHFRRVVEQASQPQGEYCPCDFGRERQQDQEGFLRKLDCLQRSDRAYILGLPWPLQRVYHIKDERMGRIMEKLGGQQ
;
A
#
# COMPACT_ATOMS: atom_id res chain seq x y z
N MET A 1 -12.82 -1.97 -25.84
CA MET A 1 -11.83 -1.56 -24.82
C MET A 1 -12.30 -0.37 -23.99
N GLU A 2 -12.77 0.74 -24.57
CA GLU A 2 -13.18 1.95 -23.82
C GLU A 2 -14.28 1.72 -22.77
N ARG A 3 -15.31 0.92 -23.07
CA ARG A 3 -16.40 0.61 -22.11
C ARG A 3 -15.92 -0.14 -20.87
N GLN A 4 -14.95 -1.04 -21.01
CA GLN A 4 -14.41 -1.82 -19.89
C GLN A 4 -13.51 -0.93 -19.02
N TYR A 5 -12.69 -0.08 -19.62
CA TYR A 5 -11.87 0.90 -18.91
C TYR A 5 -12.73 1.91 -18.14
N PHE A 6 -13.81 2.39 -18.75
CA PHE A 6 -14.75 3.30 -18.10
C PHE A 6 -15.48 2.63 -16.93
N ASN A 7 -15.99 1.41 -17.12
CA ASN A 7 -16.66 0.66 -16.05
C ASN A 7 -15.71 0.33 -14.90
N GLN A 8 -14.44 0.02 -15.20
CA GLN A 8 -13.42 -0.21 -14.18
C GLN A 8 -13.11 1.08 -13.41
N ALA A 9 -12.84 2.19 -14.10
CA ALA A 9 -12.57 3.48 -13.45
C ALA A 9 -13.76 3.98 -12.62
N LEU A 10 -15.00 3.74 -13.09
CA LEU A 10 -16.21 4.07 -12.33
C LEU A 10 -16.37 3.15 -11.10
N SER A 11 -16.10 1.85 -11.23
CA SER A 11 -16.10 0.91 -10.10
C SER A 11 -15.03 1.28 -9.07
N ASP A 12 -13.83 1.65 -9.51
CA ASP A 12 -12.75 2.08 -8.64
C ASP A 12 -13.11 3.39 -7.92
N PHE A 13 -13.72 4.35 -8.64
CA PHE A 13 -14.21 5.60 -8.06
C PHE A 13 -15.31 5.38 -7.02
N ILE A 14 -16.33 4.57 -7.34
CA ILE A 14 -17.41 4.25 -6.39
C ILE A 14 -16.85 3.53 -5.16
N SER A 15 -15.90 2.60 -5.36
CA SER A 15 -15.28 1.87 -4.25
C SER A 15 -14.48 2.82 -3.34
N ASP A 16 -13.73 3.76 -3.91
CA ASP A 16 -12.94 4.74 -3.15
C ASP A 16 -13.84 5.73 -2.41
N ALA A 17 -14.92 6.18 -3.05
CA ALA A 17 -15.92 7.09 -2.47
C ALA A 17 -16.76 6.42 -1.36
N ALA A 18 -17.08 5.14 -1.49
CA ALA A 18 -17.93 4.42 -0.53
C ALA A 18 -17.14 3.79 0.64
N TYR A 19 -15.97 3.19 0.36
CA TYR A 19 -15.26 2.33 1.32
C TYR A 19 -13.87 2.85 1.68
N GLY A 20 -13.29 3.73 0.87
CA GLY A 20 -11.91 4.18 1.02
C GLY A 20 -11.63 4.78 2.39
N GLY A 21 -12.58 5.54 2.95
CA GLY A 21 -12.45 6.11 4.31
C GLY A 21 -12.38 5.06 5.42
N ALA A 22 -13.31 4.09 5.42
CA ALA A 22 -13.37 3.04 6.44
C ALA A 22 -12.18 2.08 6.35
N VAL A 23 -11.81 1.64 5.14
CA VAL A 23 -10.63 0.77 4.91
C VAL A 23 -9.35 1.44 5.41
N ARG A 24 -9.15 2.73 5.10
CA ARG A 24 -8.00 3.52 5.60
C ARG A 24 -7.98 3.60 7.12
N HIS A 25 -9.12 3.90 7.73
CA HIS A 25 -9.23 3.99 9.18
C HIS A 25 -8.87 2.67 9.87
N LEU A 26 -9.43 1.55 9.41
CA LEU A 26 -9.13 0.23 9.97
C LEU A 26 -7.67 -0.18 9.71
N ALA A 27 -7.10 0.16 8.55
CA ALA A 27 -5.69 -0.06 8.27
C ALA A 27 -4.77 0.76 9.18
N ALA A 28 -5.15 2.01 9.49
CA ALA A 28 -4.44 2.87 10.43
C ALA A 28 -4.46 2.32 11.87
N LEU A 29 -5.55 1.62 12.25
CA LEU A 29 -5.65 0.88 13.51
C LEU A 29 -4.85 -0.43 13.50
N GLY A 30 -4.26 -0.81 12.37
CA GLY A 30 -3.45 -2.00 12.22
C GLY A 30 -4.24 -3.25 11.81
N HIS A 31 -5.47 -3.15 11.33
CA HIS A 31 -6.20 -4.34 10.88
C HIS A 31 -5.55 -4.93 9.62
N THR A 32 -5.55 -6.27 9.52
CA THR A 32 -5.17 -6.97 8.28
C THR A 32 -6.30 -6.88 7.26
N VAL A 33 -6.02 -7.08 5.97
CA VAL A 33 -7.04 -7.03 4.91
C VAL A 33 -8.21 -7.97 5.18
N GLY A 34 -7.95 -9.19 5.66
CA GLY A 34 -9.01 -10.13 6.04
C GLY A 34 -9.87 -9.63 7.20
N GLN A 35 -9.28 -8.97 8.21
CA GLN A 35 -10.03 -8.36 9.32
C GLN A 35 -10.85 -7.16 8.85
N ILE A 36 -10.30 -6.33 7.97
CA ILE A 36 -11.00 -5.19 7.36
C ILE A 36 -12.24 -5.68 6.63
N VAL A 37 -12.13 -6.71 5.79
CA VAL A 37 -13.27 -7.27 5.05
C VAL A 37 -14.34 -7.81 6.00
N GLN A 38 -13.96 -8.38 7.15
CA GLN A 38 -14.89 -8.90 8.15
C GLN A 38 -15.63 -7.82 8.95
N GLU A 39 -15.01 -6.65 9.14
CA GLU A 39 -15.58 -5.54 9.91
C GLU A 39 -16.47 -4.61 9.07
N LEU A 40 -16.39 -4.69 7.75
CA LEU A 40 -17.21 -3.89 6.87
C LEU A 40 -18.60 -4.52 6.70
N ASP A 41 -19.64 -3.69 6.83
CA ASP A 41 -21.04 -4.11 6.64
C ASP A 41 -21.41 -4.43 5.17
N PHE A 42 -20.48 -4.24 4.23
CA PHE A 42 -20.71 -4.38 2.80
C PHE A 42 -19.65 -5.28 2.13
N PRO A 43 -20.03 -6.04 1.08
CA PRO A 43 -19.13 -6.98 0.44
C PRO A 43 -18.07 -6.26 -0.41
N ILE A 44 -16.85 -6.19 0.09
CA ILE A 44 -15.65 -5.86 -0.67
C ILE A 44 -14.75 -7.10 -0.75
N SER A 45 -14.13 -7.34 -1.91
CA SER A 45 -13.17 -8.45 -2.03
C SER A 45 -11.85 -8.11 -1.32
N GLU A 46 -11.14 -9.13 -0.85
CA GLU A 46 -9.80 -8.95 -0.25
C GLU A 46 -8.85 -8.23 -1.20
N ASP A 47 -8.86 -8.55 -2.50
CA ASP A 47 -8.02 -7.88 -3.50
C ASP A 47 -8.27 -6.36 -3.56
N ARG A 48 -9.54 -5.94 -3.50
CA ARG A 48 -9.92 -4.52 -3.53
C ARG A 48 -9.54 -3.82 -2.23
N ALA A 49 -9.83 -4.44 -1.09
CA ALA A 49 -9.44 -3.90 0.20
C ALA A 49 -7.91 -3.77 0.30
N GLY A 50 -7.15 -4.80 -0.12
CA GLY A 50 -5.70 -4.79 -0.19
C GLY A 50 -5.15 -3.69 -1.10
N ALA A 51 -5.76 -3.44 -2.26
CA ALA A 51 -5.37 -2.32 -3.13
C ALA A 51 -5.61 -0.94 -2.48
N VAL A 52 -6.70 -0.77 -1.73
CA VAL A 52 -6.97 0.47 -0.99
C VAL A 52 -5.96 0.66 0.15
N VAL A 53 -5.68 -0.39 0.94
CA VAL A 53 -4.67 -0.35 2.01
C VAL A 53 -3.27 -0.05 1.45
N TRP A 54 -2.91 -0.67 0.33
CA TRP A 54 -1.62 -0.43 -0.33
C TRP A 54 -1.46 1.04 -0.74
N ARG A 55 -2.46 1.62 -1.41
CA ARG A 55 -2.43 3.05 -1.80
C ARG A 55 -2.31 3.95 -0.57
N TYR A 56 -3.05 3.66 0.48
CA TYR A 56 -2.95 4.38 1.75
C TYR A 56 -1.53 4.32 2.34
N TYR A 57 -0.90 3.14 2.38
CA TYR A 57 0.47 3.01 2.88
C TYR A 57 1.50 3.74 2.04
N LEU A 58 1.29 3.84 0.72
CA LEU A 58 2.12 4.69 -0.14
C LEU A 58 1.89 6.19 0.14
N GLU A 59 0.64 6.60 0.31
CA GLU A 59 0.26 8.01 0.55
C GLU A 59 0.77 8.53 1.90
N GLU A 60 0.75 7.69 2.93
CA GLU A 60 1.26 7.99 4.28
C GLU A 60 2.77 7.74 4.44
N GLY A 61 3.43 7.21 3.41
CA GLY A 61 4.87 6.90 3.46
C GLY A 61 5.22 5.72 4.37
N ILE A 62 4.25 4.88 4.75
CA ILE A 62 4.48 3.60 5.43
C ILE A 62 5.26 2.65 4.50
N ILE A 63 4.96 2.68 3.20
CA ILE A 63 5.68 1.97 2.15
C ILE A 63 6.23 2.97 1.14
N LEU A 64 7.47 2.78 0.72
CA LEU A 64 8.12 3.51 -0.36
C LEU A 64 8.51 2.53 -1.48
N LEU A 65 8.31 2.95 -2.72
CA LEU A 65 8.71 2.17 -3.89
C LEU A 65 10.20 2.31 -4.22
N ASP A 66 10.80 3.41 -3.77
CA ASP A 66 12.20 3.74 -3.96
C ASP A 66 12.91 3.78 -2.60
N GLU A 67 14.23 3.55 -2.63
CA GLU A 67 15.07 3.63 -1.44
C GLU A 67 14.95 5.01 -0.77
N PRO A 68 14.67 5.08 0.55
CA PRO A 68 14.66 6.35 1.26
C PRO A 68 16.07 6.93 1.24
N ARG A 69 16.29 7.92 0.39
CA ARG A 69 17.56 8.64 0.33
C ARG A 69 17.74 9.39 1.66
N GLN A 70 18.84 9.13 2.36
CA GLN A 70 19.20 9.91 3.55
C GLN A 70 19.20 11.41 3.17
N GLY A 71 18.35 12.19 3.83
CA GLY A 71 18.26 13.64 3.63
C GLY A 71 17.37 14.15 2.49
N HIS A 72 16.62 13.29 1.77
CA HIS A 72 15.71 13.76 0.72
C HIS A 72 14.30 13.17 0.88
N ALA A 73 13.33 14.04 1.24
CA ALA A 73 11.92 13.70 1.20
C ALA A 73 11.52 13.29 -0.23
N ASN A 74 10.84 12.16 -0.39
CA ASN A 74 10.35 11.72 -1.69
C ASN A 74 9.10 12.56 -2.02
N PRO A 75 9.14 13.49 -3.00
CA PRO A 75 8.07 14.46 -3.18
C PRO A 75 6.75 13.79 -3.58
N LYS A 76 5.65 14.10 -2.87
CA LYS A 76 4.30 13.72 -3.28
C LYS A 76 3.91 14.65 -4.43
N VAL A 77 3.79 14.10 -5.64
CA VAL A 77 3.44 14.87 -6.83
C VAL A 77 1.94 14.76 -7.05
N SER A 78 1.20 15.86 -6.85
CA SER A 78 -0.22 15.98 -7.20
C SER A 78 -0.40 16.90 -8.41
N TYR A 79 -1.45 16.68 -9.20
CA TYR A 79 -1.78 17.50 -10.37
C TYR A 79 -3.07 18.29 -10.09
N VAL A 80 -2.96 19.62 -9.96
CA VAL A 80 -4.12 20.48 -9.76
C VAL A 80 -4.60 20.99 -11.12
N ARG A 81 -5.89 20.83 -11.40
CA ARG A 81 -6.55 21.38 -12.60
C ARG A 81 -6.97 22.82 -12.33
N GLU A 82 -6.36 23.77 -13.03
CA GLU A 82 -6.69 25.20 -13.00
C GLU A 82 -7.33 25.59 -14.34
N TYR A 83 -8.33 26.48 -14.34
CA TYR A 83 -8.91 27.01 -15.57
C TYR A 83 -8.26 28.34 -15.89
N GLY A 84 -7.65 28.45 -17.08
CA GLY A 84 -7.11 29.72 -17.57
C GLY A 84 -8.23 30.74 -17.84
N LYS A 85 -7.87 32.02 -18.05
CA LYS A 85 -8.82 33.11 -18.39
C LYS A 85 -9.75 32.79 -19.58
N ASN A 86 -9.40 31.80 -20.39
CA ASN A 86 -10.11 31.38 -21.60
C ASN A 86 -10.95 30.11 -21.39
N GLY A 87 -11.08 29.61 -20.15
CA GLY A 87 -11.80 28.37 -19.83
C GLY A 87 -11.05 27.07 -20.19
N ILE A 88 -9.82 27.17 -20.69
CA ILE A 88 -8.98 26.00 -21.01
C ILE A 88 -8.39 25.42 -19.71
N PRO A 89 -8.52 24.11 -19.45
CA PRO A 89 -7.90 23.48 -18.29
C PRO A 89 -6.37 23.40 -18.47
N HIS A 90 -5.63 23.92 -17.50
CA HIS A 90 -4.19 23.78 -17.33
C HIS A 90 -3.92 22.91 -16.11
N PHE A 91 -2.96 21.99 -16.20
CA PHE A 91 -2.56 21.15 -15.08
C PHE A 91 -1.26 21.69 -14.49
N ARG A 92 -1.33 22.19 -13.26
CA ARG A 92 -0.14 22.59 -12.52
C ARG A 92 0.35 21.39 -11.71
N ARG A 93 1.62 21.03 -11.92
CA ARG A 93 2.30 20.07 -11.04
C ARG A 93 2.51 20.74 -9.68
N VAL A 94 1.88 20.18 -8.66
CA VAL A 94 2.12 20.58 -7.27
C VAL A 94 3.00 19.52 -6.65
N VAL A 95 4.22 19.92 -6.33
CA VAL A 95 5.06 19.12 -5.45
C VAL A 95 4.59 19.47 -4.04
N GLU A 96 3.74 18.62 -3.48
CA GLU A 96 3.49 18.66 -2.05
C GLU A 96 4.80 18.24 -1.36
N GLN A 97 5.20 19.00 -0.35
CA GLN A 97 6.22 18.52 0.58
C GLN A 97 5.62 17.27 1.21
N ALA A 98 6.02 16.10 0.73
CA ALA A 98 5.74 14.88 1.45
C ALA A 98 6.31 15.06 2.85
N SER A 99 5.53 14.67 3.85
CA SER A 99 6.03 14.41 5.19
C SER A 99 7.35 13.66 5.02
N GLN A 100 8.46 14.21 5.54
CA GLN A 100 9.74 13.49 5.49
C GLN A 100 9.50 12.07 6.00
N PRO A 101 10.07 11.01 5.37
CA PRO A 101 9.98 9.67 5.92
C PRO A 101 10.54 9.67 7.35
N GLN A 102 9.65 9.68 8.33
CA GLN A 102 10.00 9.71 9.75
C GLN A 102 10.18 8.27 10.22
N GLY A 103 11.38 7.74 10.11
CA GLY A 103 11.69 6.41 10.64
C GLY A 103 12.81 5.69 9.90
N GLU A 104 13.28 4.60 10.51
CA GLU A 104 14.12 3.62 9.84
C GLU A 104 13.23 2.80 8.90
N TYR A 105 13.69 2.50 7.69
CA TYR A 105 12.97 1.65 6.74
C TYR A 105 13.74 0.35 6.52
N CYS A 106 13.02 -0.74 6.35
CA CYS A 106 13.59 -2.03 6.00
C CYS A 106 13.23 -2.40 4.54
N PRO A 107 14.18 -2.96 3.76
CA PRO A 107 13.88 -3.47 2.44
C PRO A 107 13.01 -4.73 2.53
N CYS A 108 11.95 -4.77 1.73
CA CYS A 108 11.02 -5.89 1.64
C CYS A 108 10.96 -6.40 0.19
N ASP A 109 11.21 -7.70 0.02
CA ASP A 109 11.23 -8.36 -1.29
C ASP A 109 10.06 -9.32 -1.49
N PHE A 110 9.04 -9.26 -0.64
CA PHE A 110 7.93 -10.22 -0.57
C PHE A 110 7.25 -10.50 -1.91
N GLY A 111 7.04 -9.47 -2.75
CA GLY A 111 6.45 -9.66 -4.07
C GLY A 111 7.35 -10.46 -5.02
N ARG A 112 8.67 -10.24 -4.97
CA ARG A 112 9.66 -11.02 -5.74
C ARG A 112 9.79 -12.44 -5.20
N GLU A 113 9.90 -12.60 -3.89
CA GLU A 113 10.00 -13.91 -3.24
C GLU A 113 8.78 -14.80 -3.56
N ARG A 114 7.57 -14.25 -3.42
CA ARG A 114 6.32 -14.96 -3.73
C ARG A 114 6.23 -15.38 -5.19
N GLN A 115 6.74 -14.57 -6.11
CA GLN A 115 6.71 -14.88 -7.55
C GLN A 115 7.76 -15.92 -7.94
N GLN A 116 8.93 -15.89 -7.31
CA GLN A 116 10.02 -16.82 -7.58
C GLN A 116 9.69 -18.24 -7.08
N ASP A 117 9.23 -18.35 -5.83
CA ASP A 117 8.85 -19.63 -5.21
C ASP A 117 7.69 -19.40 -4.24
N GLN A 118 6.48 -19.59 -4.75
CA GLN A 118 5.27 -19.39 -3.95
C GLN A 118 5.20 -20.34 -2.76
N GLU A 119 5.57 -21.61 -2.93
CA GLU A 119 5.49 -22.60 -1.84
C GLU A 119 6.56 -22.34 -0.77
N GLY A 120 7.81 -22.12 -1.20
CA GLY A 120 8.90 -21.77 -0.29
C GLY A 120 8.63 -20.46 0.46
N PHE A 121 8.07 -19.46 -0.23
CA PHE A 121 7.65 -18.21 0.41
C PHE A 121 6.57 -18.47 1.48
N LEU A 122 5.54 -19.27 1.19
CA LEU A 122 4.51 -19.59 2.18
C LEU A 122 5.07 -20.36 3.38
N ARG A 123 6.01 -21.29 3.17
CA ARG A 123 6.71 -22.00 4.24
C ARG A 123 7.57 -21.07 5.09
N LYS A 124 8.26 -20.12 4.47
CA LYS A 124 9.03 -19.08 5.16
C LYS A 124 8.15 -18.26 6.11
N LEU A 125 6.89 -17.98 5.72
CA LEU A 125 5.95 -17.24 6.56
C LEU A 125 5.34 -18.08 7.70
N ASP A 126 5.52 -19.40 7.75
CA ASP A 126 4.96 -20.25 8.81
C ASP A 126 5.61 -20.01 10.19
N CYS A 127 6.78 -19.37 10.25
CA CYS A 127 7.40 -18.96 11.51
C CYS A 127 6.79 -17.68 12.10
N LEU A 128 5.95 -16.98 11.34
CA LEU A 128 5.29 -15.74 11.76
C LEU A 128 4.00 -16.02 12.52
N GLN A 129 3.58 -15.05 13.33
CA GLN A 129 2.25 -15.06 13.92
C GLN A 129 1.17 -15.00 12.83
N ARG A 130 -0.01 -15.58 13.11
CA ARG A 130 -1.13 -15.62 12.15
C ARG A 130 -1.49 -14.24 11.59
N SER A 131 -1.48 -13.20 12.43
CA SER A 131 -1.76 -11.81 12.04
C SER A 131 -0.68 -11.24 11.12
N ASP A 132 0.60 -11.51 11.40
CA ASP A 132 1.73 -11.00 10.62
C ASP A 132 1.79 -11.68 9.24
N ARG A 133 1.53 -12.99 9.20
CA ARG A 133 1.37 -13.72 7.94
C ARG A 133 0.18 -13.19 7.12
N ALA A 134 -0.97 -12.99 7.75
CA ALA A 134 -2.16 -12.45 7.09
C ALA A 134 -1.92 -11.03 6.55
N TYR A 135 -1.17 -10.21 7.30
CA TYR A 135 -0.76 -8.88 6.86
C TYR A 135 0.04 -8.93 5.55
N ILE A 136 1.07 -9.77 5.47
CA ILE A 136 1.89 -9.90 4.26
C ILE A 136 1.06 -10.43 3.09
N LEU A 137 0.25 -11.47 3.31
CA LEU A 137 -0.50 -12.12 2.23
C LEU A 137 -1.66 -11.28 1.69
N GLY A 138 -2.23 -10.40 2.50
CA GLY A 138 -3.34 -9.54 2.11
C GLY A 138 -2.93 -8.33 1.26
N LEU A 139 -1.65 -7.98 1.22
CA LEU A 139 -1.17 -6.82 0.48
C LEU A 139 -0.65 -7.20 -0.93
N PRO A 140 -0.92 -6.36 -1.95
CA PRO A 140 -0.49 -6.57 -3.33
C PRO A 140 0.98 -6.14 -3.55
N TRP A 141 1.93 -6.84 -2.92
CA TRP A 141 3.35 -6.54 -3.07
C TRP A 141 3.81 -6.63 -4.54
N PRO A 142 4.45 -5.59 -5.11
CA PRO A 142 4.87 -5.59 -6.51
C PRO A 142 6.11 -6.46 -6.73
N LEU A 143 6.39 -6.80 -7.99
CA LEU A 143 7.59 -7.56 -8.42
C LEU A 143 8.87 -6.72 -8.38
N GLN A 144 9.04 -5.91 -7.34
CA GLN A 144 10.22 -5.09 -7.09
C GLN A 144 10.50 -5.03 -5.59
N ARG A 145 11.70 -4.58 -5.23
CA ARG A 145 12.00 -4.23 -3.84
C ARG A 145 11.19 -3.00 -3.46
N VAL A 146 10.60 -3.02 -2.28
CA VAL A 146 9.97 -1.86 -1.64
C VAL A 146 10.58 -1.64 -0.25
N TYR A 147 10.30 -0.51 0.37
CA TYR A 147 10.85 -0.15 1.67
C TYR A 147 9.68 0.13 2.61
N HIS A 148 9.54 -0.68 3.65
CA HIS A 148 8.51 -0.49 4.66
C HIS A 148 9.10 0.18 5.89
N ILE A 149 8.38 1.09 6.53
CA ILE A 149 8.80 1.68 7.80
C ILE A 149 8.98 0.58 8.84
N LYS A 150 10.03 0.66 9.65
CA LYS A 150 10.33 -0.29 10.71
C LYS A 150 9.47 0.01 11.95
N ASP A 151 8.15 -0.05 11.77
CA ASP A 151 7.19 -0.02 12.86
C ASP A 151 7.25 -1.31 13.70
N GLU A 152 6.45 -1.39 14.77
CA GLU A 152 6.44 -2.56 15.66
C GLU A 152 6.15 -3.87 14.91
N ARG A 153 5.19 -3.85 13.97
CA ARG A 153 4.80 -5.04 13.19
C ARG A 153 5.94 -5.47 12.28
N MET A 154 6.45 -4.55 11.46
CA MET A 154 7.47 -4.87 10.48
C MET A 154 8.80 -5.20 11.14
N GLY A 155 9.15 -4.54 12.26
CA GLY A 155 10.30 -4.87 13.08
C GLY A 155 10.25 -6.34 13.54
N ARG A 156 9.11 -6.77 14.11
CA ARG A 156 8.90 -8.16 14.53
C ARG A 156 8.95 -9.15 13.36
N ILE A 157 8.34 -8.81 12.22
CA ILE A 157 8.37 -9.63 11.01
C ILE A 157 9.82 -9.84 10.54
N MET A 158 10.57 -8.74 10.40
CA MET A 158 11.94 -8.79 9.90
C MET A 158 12.89 -9.51 10.86
N GLU A 159 12.69 -9.39 12.17
CA GLU A 159 13.46 -10.17 13.16
C GLU A 159 13.23 -11.68 13.00
N LYS A 160 11.97 -12.11 12.86
CA LYS A 160 11.62 -13.53 12.70
C LYS A 160 12.10 -14.12 11.37
N LEU A 161 12.03 -13.34 10.29
CA LEU A 161 12.50 -13.78 8.97
C LEU A 161 14.04 -13.71 8.84
N GLY A 162 14.69 -12.76 9.52
CA GLY A 162 16.13 -12.56 9.48
C GLY A 162 16.92 -13.54 10.36
N GLY A 163 16.31 -14.08 11.42
CA GLY A 163 16.92 -15.07 12.31
C GLY A 163 17.08 -16.49 11.72
N GLN A 164 16.86 -16.67 10.42
CA GLN A 164 17.01 -17.96 9.70
C GLN A 164 18.23 -18.00 8.76
N GLN A 165 19.19 -17.07 8.91
CA GLN A 165 20.47 -17.10 8.18
C GLN A 165 21.53 -17.93 8.91
#